data_AF-A0AAV6UFB0-F1
#
_entry.id   AF-A0AAV6UFB0-F1
#
_cell.length_a   1.000
_cell.length_b   1.000
_cell.length_c   1.000
_cell.angle_alpha   90.00
_cell.angle_beta   90.00
_cell.angle_gamma   90.00
#
_symmetry.space_group_name_H-M   'P 1'
#
loop_
_entity.id
_entity.type
_entity.pdbx_description
1 polymer ?
#
loop_
_entity_poly.entity_id
_entity_poly.type
_entity_poly.pdbx_seq_one_letter_code
_entity_poly.pdbx_strand_id
1 'polypeptide(L)'
;MSKVAPRSLAPFLKWVRDFLLGREFVNSLRFQDFVATRSPPPPNLPEGPSHKLYNNYYFTRDGRHVARPPVVLLEDTKRKALIGGAKENAENKAVTGRKLGHVFPGKPYDWEQVSK
;
A
#
# COMPACT_ATOMS: atom_id res chain seq x y z
N MET A 1 -18.11 -31.15 -7.36
CA MET A 1 -16.84 -31.89 -7.16
C MET A 1 -16.97 -33.19 -7.91
N SER A 2 -16.10 -33.46 -8.88
CA SER A 2 -16.20 -34.69 -9.66
C SER A 2 -16.08 -35.91 -8.74
N LYS A 3 -16.83 -36.97 -9.04
CA LYS A 3 -16.87 -38.21 -8.24
C LYS A 3 -15.62 -39.07 -8.45
N VAL A 4 -14.70 -38.67 -9.34
CA VAL A 4 -13.61 -39.50 -9.84
C VAL A 4 -12.27 -38.87 -9.46
N ALA A 5 -11.37 -39.68 -8.92
CA ALA A 5 -10.02 -39.24 -8.60
C ALA A 5 -9.27 -38.83 -9.89
N PRO A 6 -8.46 -37.76 -9.86
CA PRO A 6 -7.68 -37.33 -11.01
C PRO A 6 -6.69 -38.43 -11.45
N ARG A 7 -6.34 -38.44 -12.74
CA ARG A 7 -5.40 -39.43 -13.29
C ARG A 7 -4.10 -39.43 -12.49
N SER A 8 -3.74 -40.60 -11.97
CA SER A 8 -2.50 -40.87 -11.23
C SER A 8 -1.67 -41.96 -11.92
N LEU A 9 -0.45 -42.16 -11.45
CA LEU A 9 0.40 -43.29 -11.83
C LEU A 9 -0.22 -44.63 -11.39
N ALA A 10 0.22 -45.72 -12.03
CA ALA A 10 -0.10 -47.08 -11.61
C ALA A 10 0.32 -47.31 -10.14
N PRO A 11 -0.38 -48.16 -9.36
CA PRO A 11 -0.15 -48.31 -7.92
C PRO A 11 1.31 -48.63 -7.55
N PHE A 12 1.98 -49.49 -8.32
CA PHE A 12 3.39 -49.83 -8.12
C PHE A 12 4.31 -48.61 -8.29
N LEU A 13 4.12 -47.86 -9.38
CA LEU A 13 4.97 -46.70 -9.68
C LEU A 13 4.68 -45.53 -8.71
N LYS A 14 3.44 -45.42 -8.22
CA LYS A 14 3.09 -44.51 -7.13
C LYS A 14 3.88 -44.83 -5.87
N TRP A 15 3.95 -46.10 -5.49
CA TRP A 15 4.70 -46.56 -4.32
C TRP A 15 6.20 -46.27 -4.45
N VAL A 16 6.83 -46.60 -5.59
CA VAL A 16 8.25 -46.32 -5.82
C VAL A 16 8.54 -44.82 -5.69
N ARG A 17 7.68 -43.97 -6.27
CA ARG A 17 7.81 -42.52 -6.19
C ARG A 17 7.71 -42.01 -4.75
N ASP A 18 6.68 -42.43 -4.02
CA ASP A 18 6.43 -41.96 -2.65
C ASP A 18 7.53 -42.47 -1.69
N PHE A 19 8.06 -43.68 -1.93
CA PHE A 19 9.22 -44.23 -1.22
C PHE A 19 10.49 -43.39 -1.44
N LEU A 20 10.83 -43.07 -2.70
CA LEU A 20 12.01 -42.26 -3.02
C LEU A 20 11.88 -40.79 -2.57
N LEU A 21 10.66 -40.27 -2.46
CA LEU A 21 10.39 -38.91 -1.96
C LEU A 21 10.41 -38.82 -0.43
N GLY A 22 10.25 -39.93 0.30
CA GLY A 22 10.08 -39.94 1.76
C GLY A 22 8.81 -39.23 2.25
N ARG A 23 7.86 -38.94 1.34
CA ARG A 23 6.58 -38.29 1.63
C ARG A 23 5.56 -38.64 0.57
N GLU A 24 4.27 -38.43 0.89
CA GLU A 24 3.22 -38.48 -0.12
C GLU A 24 3.41 -37.36 -1.15
N PHE A 25 3.39 -37.74 -2.43
CA PHE A 25 3.49 -36.77 -3.50
C PHE A 25 2.22 -35.92 -3.61
N VAL A 26 2.40 -34.61 -3.52
CA VAL A 26 1.37 -33.62 -3.78
C VAL A 26 1.35 -33.27 -5.27
N ASN A 27 0.22 -33.49 -5.92
CA ASN A 27 0.08 -33.24 -7.35
C ASN A 27 -0.05 -31.74 -7.65
N SER A 28 0.88 -31.18 -8.42
CA SER A 28 0.87 -29.78 -8.87
C SER A 28 0.10 -29.55 -10.18
N LEU A 29 -0.33 -30.62 -10.85
CA LEU A 29 -1.06 -30.53 -12.10
C LEU A 29 -2.48 -30.01 -11.87
N ARG A 30 -2.95 -29.22 -12.84
CA ARG A 30 -4.28 -28.64 -12.85
C ARG A 30 -5.22 -29.55 -13.63
N PHE A 31 -6.20 -30.14 -12.95
CA PHE A 31 -7.25 -30.93 -13.59
C PHE A 31 -8.50 -30.09 -13.81
N GLN A 32 -9.23 -30.41 -14.88
CA GLN A 32 -10.43 -29.67 -15.27
C GLN A 32 -11.49 -29.58 -14.15
N ASP A 33 -11.58 -30.61 -13.31
CA ASP A 33 -12.56 -30.67 -12.21
C ASP A 33 -12.28 -29.71 -11.06
N PHE A 34 -11.01 -29.29 -10.90
CA PHE A 34 -10.56 -28.38 -9.84
C PHE A 34 -10.25 -26.98 -10.36
N VAL A 35 -10.52 -26.72 -11.64
CA VAL A 35 -10.25 -25.44 -12.30
C VAL A 35 -11.57 -24.86 -12.77
N ALA A 36 -11.71 -23.54 -12.66
CA ALA A 36 -12.86 -22.85 -13.20
C ALA A 36 -12.98 -23.06 -14.73
N THR A 37 -14.20 -22.99 -15.25
CA THR A 37 -14.47 -23.11 -16.68
C THR A 37 -13.75 -22.01 -17.47
N ARG A 38 -13.21 -22.36 -18.65
CA ARG A 38 -12.57 -21.38 -19.55
C ARG A 38 -13.53 -20.35 -20.14
N SER A 39 -14.82 -20.71 -20.23
CA SER A 39 -15.90 -19.83 -20.66
C SER A 39 -16.88 -19.66 -19.51
N PRO A 40 -16.63 -18.71 -18.59
CA PRO A 40 -17.58 -18.39 -17.53
C PRO A 40 -18.81 -17.67 -18.12
N PRO A 41 -19.97 -17.73 -17.45
CA PRO A 41 -21.13 -16.93 -17.83
C PRO A 41 -20.83 -15.42 -17.67
N PRO A 42 -21.55 -14.54 -18.39
CA PRO A 42 -21.36 -13.11 -18.26
C PRO A 42 -21.63 -12.65 -16.81
N PRO A 43 -20.70 -11.93 -16.17
CA PRO A 43 -20.89 -11.46 -14.80
C PRO A 43 -21.82 -10.24 -14.74
N ASN A 44 -22.61 -10.13 -13.67
CA ASN A 44 -23.32 -8.90 -13.31
C ASN A 44 -22.54 -8.19 -12.19
N LEU A 45 -21.79 -7.15 -12.54
CA LEU A 45 -20.92 -6.43 -11.61
C LEU A 45 -21.71 -5.37 -10.82
N PRO A 46 -21.42 -5.16 -9.52
CA PRO A 46 -22.03 -4.09 -8.77
C PRO A 46 -21.59 -2.73 -9.30
N GLU A 47 -22.47 -1.74 -9.15
CA GLU A 47 -22.20 -0.38 -9.58
C GLU A 47 -21.21 0.34 -8.65
N GLY A 48 -20.52 1.34 -9.20
CA GLY A 48 -19.61 2.18 -8.42
C GLY A 48 -20.35 3.20 -7.53
N PRO A 49 -19.64 3.82 -6.57
CA PRO A 49 -20.23 4.74 -5.58
C PRO A 49 -20.82 6.02 -6.18
N SER A 50 -20.47 6.35 -7.42
CA SER A 50 -20.99 7.49 -8.17
C SER A 50 -22.11 7.12 -9.14
N HIS A 51 -22.69 5.92 -9.07
CA HIS A 51 -23.90 5.57 -9.81
C HIS A 51 -25.15 6.02 -9.01
N LYS A 52 -25.31 7.34 -8.88
CA LYS A 52 -26.40 7.97 -8.13
C LYS A 52 -27.20 8.89 -9.06
N LEU A 53 -28.52 8.80 -9.00
CA LEU A 53 -29.44 9.58 -9.84
C LEU A 53 -29.55 11.06 -9.42
N TYR A 54 -29.35 11.36 -8.14
CA TYR A 54 -29.44 12.71 -7.57
C TYR A 54 -28.26 12.97 -6.63
N ASN A 55 -28.00 14.25 -6.34
CA ASN A 55 -26.92 14.70 -5.44
C ASN A 55 -25.53 14.14 -5.80
N ASN A 56 -25.21 14.09 -7.09
CA ASN A 56 -23.99 13.46 -7.63
C ASN A 56 -23.28 14.33 -8.66
N TYR A 57 -23.26 15.65 -8.40
CA TYR A 57 -22.56 16.58 -9.26
C TYR A 57 -21.06 16.30 -9.29
N TYR A 58 -20.45 16.34 -10.47
CA TYR A 58 -19.04 15.99 -10.63
C TYR A 58 -18.10 16.91 -9.84
N PHE A 59 -18.43 18.21 -9.73
CA PHE A 59 -17.58 19.19 -9.07
C PHE A 59 -17.34 18.91 -7.57
N THR A 60 -18.26 18.23 -6.87
CA THR A 60 -18.10 17.93 -5.44
C THR A 60 -17.15 16.77 -5.17
N ARG A 61 -16.90 15.92 -6.17
CA ARG A 61 -16.06 14.72 -6.08
C ARG A 61 -14.80 14.78 -6.93
N ASP A 62 -14.58 15.87 -7.67
CA ASP A 62 -13.39 16.00 -8.51
C ASP A 62 -12.16 16.39 -7.67
N GLY A 63 -11.45 15.36 -7.18
CA GLY A 63 -10.19 15.53 -6.46
C GLY A 63 -9.07 16.19 -7.28
N ARG A 64 -9.16 16.20 -8.62
CA ARG A 64 -8.14 16.83 -9.48
C ARG A 64 -8.14 18.34 -9.33
N HIS A 65 -9.31 18.93 -9.08
CA HIS A 65 -9.47 20.37 -8.84
C HIS A 65 -9.32 20.75 -7.36
N VAL A 66 -9.19 19.78 -6.45
CA VAL A 66 -8.89 20.04 -5.02
C VAL A 66 -7.39 20.25 -4.79
N ALA A 67 -6.54 19.74 -5.68
CA ALA A 67 -5.09 19.91 -5.60
C ALA A 67 -4.72 21.40 -5.68
N ARG A 68 -4.03 21.90 -4.64
CA ARG A 68 -3.50 23.26 -4.58
C ARG A 68 -1.98 23.27 -4.79
N PRO A 69 -1.41 24.38 -5.27
CA PRO A 69 0.03 24.56 -5.27
C PRO A 69 0.62 24.33 -3.86
N PRO A 70 1.87 23.85 -3.76
CA PRO A 70 2.51 23.63 -2.47
C PRO A 70 2.62 24.95 -1.69
N VAL A 71 2.48 24.87 -0.37
CA VAL A 71 2.72 26.01 0.52
C VAL A 71 4.22 26.24 0.61
N VAL A 72 4.69 27.42 0.23
CA VAL A 72 6.10 27.80 0.33
C VAL A 72 6.39 28.27 1.76
N LEU A 73 7.20 27.51 2.50
CA LEU A 73 7.54 27.83 3.91
C LEU A 73 8.66 28.86 4.04
N LEU A 74 9.60 28.85 3.09
CA LEU A 74 10.65 29.86 2.96
C LEU A 74 10.79 30.20 1.47
N GLU A 75 10.52 31.46 1.12
CA GLU A 75 10.89 32.02 -0.18
C GLU A 75 12.30 32.62 -0.08
N ASP A 76 13.12 32.42 -1.12
CA ASP A 76 14.55 32.72 -1.19
C ASP A 76 14.92 34.23 -1.07
N THR A 77 13.99 35.10 -0.69
CA THR A 77 14.19 36.56 -0.64
C THR A 77 15.00 37.02 0.59
N LYS A 78 15.20 36.16 1.60
CA LYS A 78 16.13 36.41 2.70
C LYS A 78 16.83 35.12 3.13
N ARG A 79 17.71 34.58 2.27
CA ARG A 79 18.81 33.75 2.77
C ARG A 79 19.54 34.60 3.81
N LYS A 80 19.34 34.30 5.09
CA LYS A 80 20.08 34.90 6.19
C LYS A 80 21.53 34.51 5.95
N ALA A 81 22.30 35.40 5.33
CA ALA A 81 23.71 35.17 5.10
C ALA A 81 24.34 34.87 6.46
N LEU A 82 24.89 33.66 6.61
CA LEU A 82 25.72 33.35 7.76
C LEU A 82 26.97 34.21 7.60
N ILE A 83 27.04 35.30 8.34
CA ILE A 83 28.24 36.15 8.39
C ILE A 83 29.36 35.29 8.97
N GLY A 84 30.34 34.98 8.12
CA GLY A 84 31.57 34.33 8.55
C GLY A 84 32.34 35.26 9.47
N GLY A 85 32.55 34.80 10.71
CA GLY A 85 33.61 35.27 11.60
C GLY A 85 33.76 36.78 11.75
N ALA A 86 32.82 37.46 12.40
CA ALA A 86 33.10 38.74 13.04
C ALA A 86 32.26 38.90 14.30
N LYS A 87 32.94 39.04 15.44
CA LYS A 87 32.33 39.49 16.69
C LYS A 87 31.98 40.96 16.52
N GLU A 88 30.73 41.28 16.22
CA GLU A 88 30.23 42.65 16.38
C GLU A 88 28.91 42.65 17.14
N ASN A 89 28.92 43.41 18.23
CA ASN A 89 27.79 43.71 19.10
C ASN A 89 26.69 44.37 18.28
N ALA A 90 25.65 43.62 17.95
CA ALA A 90 24.40 44.17 17.47
C ALA A 90 23.30 43.81 18.48
N GLU A 91 22.91 44.79 19.28
CA GLU A 91 21.71 44.76 20.11
C GLU A 91 20.47 44.61 19.23
N ASN A 92 20.20 43.38 18.80
CA ASN A 92 18.94 43.01 18.19
C ASN A 92 18.01 42.59 19.32
N LYS A 93 17.00 43.41 19.62
CA LYS A 93 15.85 43.05 20.47
C LYS A 93 15.35 41.67 20.03
N ALA A 94 15.70 40.66 20.82
CA ALA A 94 15.25 39.30 20.63
C ALA A 94 13.72 39.31 20.77
N VAL A 95 13.00 39.10 19.67
CA VAL A 95 11.67 38.50 19.75
C VAL A 95 11.87 37.26 20.61
N THR A 96 11.15 37.19 21.73
CA THR A 96 11.20 36.12 22.73
C THR A 96 10.80 34.79 22.08
N GLY A 97 11.72 34.21 21.31
CA GLY A 97 11.59 32.93 20.66
C GLY A 97 11.79 31.86 21.71
N ARG A 98 10.71 31.16 22.05
CA ARG A 98 10.77 29.92 22.82
C ARG A 98 11.74 28.99 22.10
N LYS A 99 12.79 28.49 22.78
CA LYS A 99 13.70 27.49 22.20
C LYS A 99 12.88 26.25 21.87
N LEU A 100 12.52 26.08 20.60
CA LEU A 100 11.90 24.85 20.13
C LEU A 100 12.96 23.74 20.24
N GLY A 101 12.61 22.65 20.92
CA GLY A 101 13.43 21.44 20.92
C GLY A 101 13.51 20.82 19.53
N HIS A 102 14.15 19.66 19.42
CA HIS A 102 14.18 18.92 18.16
C HIS A 102 12.75 18.56 17.71
N VAL A 103 12.38 18.94 16.49
CA VAL A 103 11.07 18.66 15.90
C VAL A 103 11.21 17.48 14.94
N PHE A 104 10.45 16.41 15.21
CA PHE A 104 10.37 15.25 14.32
C PHE A 104 9.21 15.44 13.31
N PRO A 105 9.32 14.89 12.09
CA PRO A 105 8.25 14.98 11.08
C PRO A 105 6.98 14.20 11.45
N GLY A 106 7.09 13.23 12.36
CA GLY A 106 5.98 12.40 12.85
C GLY A 106 6.36 11.64 14.11
N LYS A 107 5.42 10.86 14.65
CA LYS A 107 5.68 9.96 15.78
C LYS A 107 6.42 8.70 15.30
N PRO A 108 7.33 8.11 16.11
CA PRO A 108 7.91 6.81 15.79
C PRO A 108 6.83 5.73 15.74
N TYR A 109 7.06 4.71 14.93
CA TYR A 109 6.13 3.60 14.75
C TYR A 109 6.41 2.48 15.75
N ASP A 110 5.43 2.14 16.58
CA ASP A 110 5.51 1.07 17.57
C ASP A 110 4.74 -0.17 17.10
N TRP A 111 5.46 -1.22 16.66
CA TRP A 111 4.86 -2.45 16.13
C TRP A 111 3.98 -3.21 17.14
N GLU A 112 4.23 -3.04 18.44
CA GLU A 112 3.55 -3.79 19.51
C GLU A 112 2.17 -3.23 19.90
N GLN A 113 1.86 -1.97 19.56
CA GLN A 113 0.60 -1.33 19.99
C GLN A 113 -0.61 -1.70 19.11
N VAL A 114 -0.38 -2.24 17.90
CA VAL A 114 -1.43 -2.58 16.93
C VAL A 114 -2.00 -3.99 17.14
N SER A 115 -1.34 -4.82 17.95
CA SER A 115 -1.70 -6.23 18.14
C SER A 115 -2.68 -6.51 19.30
N LYS A 116 -3.28 -5.48 19.90
CA LYS A 116 -4.30 -5.58 20.97
C LYS A 116 -5.60 -4.92 20.54
#